data_AF-A0AAV9TKJ0-F1
#
_entry.id   AF-A0AAV9TKJ0-F1
#
_cell.length_a   1.000
_cell.length_b   1.000
_cell.length_c   1.000
_cell.angle_alpha   90.00
_cell.angle_beta   90.00
_cell.angle_gamma   90.00
#
_symmetry.space_group_name_H-M   'P 1'
#
loop_
_entity.id
_entity.type
_entity.pdbx_description
1 polymer ?
#
loop_
_entity_poly.entity_id
_entity_poly.type
_entity_poly.pdbx_seq_one_letter_code
_entity_poly.pdbx_strand_id
1 'polypeptide(L)'
;MPLFRTPNGSVTVYQSVKKDQELITTTLQVVETDTTCGHGRISSNSSSSNNNDYNNGDNTRTTDVRVTLPEYHLSLPWELLYDDLKLFLRHILLVPFIVSPLWHTRRDGETRYPALDQAWFPGFANWGMIQRLITVLQRRFQRLVDPYFLSGEMDELYPSIGNLICLSAHGFLVVAQLMFLLSLPWVATLPFSVVLPYAVAFVTLNYIVCIPLNAGTNKGMLTSQDEFWPESRHWEKHDNERWIFLNGVSVGSHWLQGNLNRLARTFHRPITGIHNKTSGIIFDTIQCLLERCFYFGTSDTRRCYSVLTGQIDRYEKVVLILHSQGGLQGSIIVDWLLSNYPRETLRKFEIYTFGNAANHFNNPRAGLGDDTTTSFGHIEHFGNAGDFVARWGAIHFKAKVSDEALYSDLRYILGRDERQNHFSGLLIENDVKGHLLNQHYLDRILPLNETLTGVVEDGKGRPVPGSFMNLSLQPDHEGQHLEGEGNRVYQISRLWKYVNGRSPPAEGESHHGMVNGYHHSHPN
;
A
#
# COMPACT_ATOMS: atom_id res chain seq x y z
N MET A 1 -29.74 -13.76 -11.01
CA MET A 1 -29.67 -13.81 -9.53
C MET A 1 -28.28 -13.33 -9.12
N PRO A 2 -28.09 -12.61 -8.01
CA PRO A 2 -26.85 -11.84 -7.82
C PRO A 2 -25.68 -12.81 -7.65
N LEU A 3 -24.76 -12.77 -8.62
CA LEU A 3 -23.59 -13.67 -8.78
C LEU A 3 -22.49 -13.46 -7.73
N PHE A 4 -22.66 -12.49 -6.82
CA PHE A 4 -21.66 -12.09 -5.85
C PHE A 4 -22.35 -11.85 -4.51
N ARG A 5 -22.62 -12.91 -3.74
CA ARG A 5 -22.86 -12.73 -2.30
C ARG A 5 -21.50 -12.63 -1.65
N THR A 6 -21.07 -11.43 -1.27
CA THR A 6 -20.16 -11.33 -0.13
C THR A 6 -20.95 -11.78 1.11
N PRO A 7 -20.33 -12.48 2.08
CA PRO A 7 -20.97 -12.66 3.38
C PRO A 7 -21.35 -11.28 3.93
N ASN A 8 -22.37 -11.23 4.78
CA ASN A 8 -22.92 -10.01 5.42
C ASN A 8 -21.88 -9.28 6.28
N GLY A 9 -20.82 -8.76 5.68
CA GLY A 9 -19.75 -8.03 6.34
C GLY A 9 -20.10 -6.56 6.40
N SER A 10 -19.82 -5.94 7.55
CA SER A 10 -19.71 -4.50 7.68
C SER A 10 -18.44 -4.02 6.98
N VAL A 11 -18.46 -2.77 6.51
CA VAL A 11 -17.26 -2.07 6.05
C VAL A 11 -16.99 -0.95 7.04
N THR A 12 -15.90 -1.09 7.78
CA THR A 12 -15.46 -0.08 8.74
C THR A 12 -14.55 0.91 8.03
N VAL A 13 -14.80 2.20 8.19
CA VAL A 13 -13.97 3.24 7.60
C VAL A 13 -13.27 4.03 8.69
N TYR A 14 -11.95 4.08 8.59
CA TYR A 14 -11.10 4.88 9.44
C TYR A 14 -10.68 6.13 8.67
N GLN A 15 -11.28 7.27 9.00
CA GLN A 15 -10.79 8.57 8.56
C GLN A 15 -9.64 9.03 9.47
N SER A 16 -8.73 9.86 8.93
CA SER A 16 -7.67 10.47 9.75
C SER A 16 -8.30 11.43 10.76
N VAL A 17 -8.36 11.05 12.04
CA VAL A 17 -8.81 11.92 13.11
C VAL A 17 -7.81 13.07 13.30
N LYS A 18 -8.31 14.28 13.54
CA LYS A 18 -7.47 15.44 13.91
C LYS A 18 -6.86 15.12 15.28
N LYS A 19 -5.54 14.93 15.33
CA LYS A 19 -4.81 14.83 16.59
C LYS A 19 -4.80 16.21 17.24
N ASP A 20 -5.33 16.33 18.45
CA ASP A 20 -5.11 17.52 19.27
C ASP A 20 -3.62 17.54 19.65
N GLN A 21 -2.86 18.41 18.99
CA GLN A 21 -1.44 18.57 19.25
C GLN A 21 -1.28 19.33 20.56
N GLU A 22 -1.01 18.63 21.66
CA GLU A 22 -0.55 19.29 22.87
C GLU A 22 0.82 19.93 22.59
N LEU A 23 0.82 21.26 22.54
CA LEU A 23 2.00 22.10 22.42
C LEU A 23 2.82 21.98 23.71
N ILE A 24 3.79 21.08 23.73
CA ILE A 24 4.80 21.09 24.79
C ILE A 24 5.58 22.40 24.65
N THR A 25 5.68 23.14 25.75
CA THR A 25 6.38 24.41 25.78
C THR A 25 7.83 24.13 26.14
N THR A 26 8.68 23.89 25.15
CA THR A 26 10.14 23.93 25.33
C THR A 26 10.63 25.32 24.98
N THR A 27 11.26 26.02 25.92
CA THR A 27 11.90 27.31 25.69
C THR A 27 13.22 27.12 24.94
N LEU A 28 13.21 27.40 23.63
CA LEU A 28 14.45 27.58 22.86
C LEU A 28 14.91 29.03 22.99
N GLN A 29 16.08 29.27 23.58
CA GLN A 29 16.69 30.60 23.55
C GLN A 29 17.31 30.84 22.16
N VAL A 30 16.61 31.58 21.30
CA VAL A 30 17.20 32.09 20.06
C VAL A 30 17.90 33.41 20.39
N VAL A 31 19.22 33.47 20.14
CA VAL A 31 20.00 34.71 20.24
C VAL A 31 20.07 35.32 18.84
N GLU A 32 19.26 36.35 18.58
CA GLU A 32 19.43 37.18 17.39
C GLU A 32 20.57 38.17 17.65
N THR A 33 21.64 38.10 16.84
CA THR A 33 22.68 39.13 16.78
C THR A 33 22.42 40.05 15.58
N ASP A 34 22.02 41.29 15.86
CA ASP A 34 21.84 42.34 14.85
C ASP A 34 23.18 42.70 14.20
N THR A 35 23.58 41.95 13.17
CA THR A 35 24.70 42.35 12.29
C THR A 35 24.17 43.10 11.08
N THR A 36 23.74 44.35 11.31
CA THR A 36 23.42 45.30 10.24
C THR A 36 24.70 45.92 9.66
N CYS A 37 25.37 45.22 8.75
CA CYS A 37 26.32 45.85 7.83
C CYS A 37 25.55 46.44 6.64
N GLY A 38 25.12 47.70 6.77
CA GLY A 38 24.52 48.48 5.69
C GLY A 38 25.55 48.89 4.62
N HIS A 39 25.24 48.63 3.35
CA HIS A 39 25.78 49.39 2.21
C HIS A 39 24.75 50.45 1.82
N GLY A 40 25.20 51.70 1.75
CA GLY A 40 24.38 52.88 1.93
C GLY A 40 23.63 53.43 0.71
N ARG A 41 22.81 54.43 0.98
CA ARG A 41 22.65 55.59 0.10
C ARG A 41 22.10 56.80 0.86
N ILE A 42 22.70 57.93 0.53
CA ILE A 42 22.57 59.27 1.10
C ILE A 42 21.29 59.96 0.59
N SER A 43 20.56 60.62 1.49
CA SER A 43 19.85 61.88 1.17
C SER A 43 19.47 62.65 2.44
N SER A 44 19.76 63.94 2.38
CA SER A 44 19.76 65.00 3.40
C SER A 44 18.37 65.56 3.77
N ASN A 45 18.15 65.90 5.04
CA ASN A 45 17.96 67.30 5.51
C ASN A 45 17.58 67.39 7.01
N SER A 46 18.25 68.35 7.71
CA SER A 46 17.86 69.17 8.89
C SER A 46 16.82 68.60 9.88
N SER A 47 17.00 68.55 11.21
CA SER A 47 17.35 69.64 12.14
C SER A 47 17.32 69.13 13.60
N SER A 48 18.31 69.54 14.42
CA SER A 48 18.31 69.74 15.89
C SER A 48 17.60 68.74 16.83
N SER A 49 18.36 68.03 17.68
CA SER A 49 18.72 68.49 19.04
C SER A 49 19.48 67.40 19.80
N ASN A 50 20.54 67.80 20.51
CA ASN A 50 21.47 66.99 21.31
C ASN A 50 20.78 66.24 22.47
N ASN A 51 21.20 65.00 22.73
CA ASN A 51 22.06 64.62 23.87
C ASN A 51 22.11 63.10 24.09
N ASN A 52 23.34 62.59 24.28
CA ASN A 52 23.79 61.54 25.19
C ASN A 52 23.03 60.20 25.24
N ASP A 53 23.64 59.13 24.72
CA ASP A 53 24.49 58.22 25.52
C ASP A 53 24.83 56.99 24.66
N TYR A 54 26.13 56.72 24.51
CA TYR A 54 26.61 55.46 23.93
C TYR A 54 26.41 54.34 24.96
N ASN A 55 25.23 53.73 24.96
CA ASN A 55 25.04 52.40 25.52
C ASN A 55 25.21 51.37 24.41
N ASN A 56 26.43 50.83 24.30
CA ASN A 56 26.72 49.65 23.51
C ASN A 56 26.21 48.42 24.30
N GLY A 57 24.89 48.23 24.30
CA GLY A 57 24.25 47.04 24.80
C GLY A 57 23.81 46.20 23.62
N ASP A 58 24.49 45.08 23.37
CA ASP A 58 23.99 44.02 22.50
C ASP A 58 22.60 43.62 23.01
N ASN A 59 21.54 44.08 22.34
CA ASN A 59 20.16 43.77 22.65
C ASN A 59 19.91 42.28 22.31
N THR A 60 20.29 41.41 23.23
CA THR A 60 20.07 39.96 23.12
C THR A 60 18.58 39.70 23.38
N ARG A 61 17.77 39.64 22.32
CA ARG A 61 16.32 39.40 22.46
C ARG A 61 16.06 37.90 22.57
N THR A 62 15.81 37.42 23.79
CA THR A 62 15.43 36.03 24.00
C THR A 62 13.95 35.86 23.61
N THR A 63 13.66 35.04 22.61
CA THR A 63 12.29 34.69 22.22
C THR A 63 11.99 33.25 22.62
N ASP A 64 10.96 33.08 23.45
CA ASP A 64 10.48 31.75 23.84
C ASP A 64 9.68 31.15 22.67
N VAL A 65 10.30 30.25 21.91
CA VAL A 65 9.63 29.54 20.81
C VAL A 65 8.90 28.32 21.38
N ARG A 66 7.56 28.29 21.27
CA ARG A 66 6.78 27.07 21.57
C ARG A 66 7.03 26.02 20.48
N VAL A 67 7.54 24.85 20.86
CA VAL A 67 7.87 23.77 19.93
C VAL A 67 7.11 22.50 20.28
N THR A 68 6.26 22.04 19.37
CA THR A 68 5.69 20.69 19.42
C THR A 68 6.81 19.65 19.39
N LEU A 69 6.81 18.68 20.32
CA LEU A 69 7.77 17.58 20.25
C LEU A 69 7.70 16.89 18.88
N PRO A 70 8.86 16.47 18.32
CA PRO A 70 8.88 15.72 17.07
C PRO A 70 8.07 14.43 17.22
N GLU A 71 7.13 14.18 16.30
CA GLU A 71 6.34 12.96 16.22
C GLU A 71 7.18 11.78 15.67
N TYR A 72 8.35 11.51 16.28
CA TYR A 72 9.27 10.48 15.84
C TYR A 72 9.68 9.59 17.01
N HIS A 73 9.81 8.29 16.72
CA HIS A 73 10.22 7.29 17.70
C HIS A 73 11.67 7.54 18.13
N LEU A 74 11.88 7.72 19.44
CA LEU A 74 13.20 7.84 20.05
C LEU A 74 13.73 6.50 20.60
N SER A 75 12.94 5.43 20.48
CA SER A 75 13.30 4.09 20.96
C SER A 75 14.52 3.52 20.23
N LEU A 76 15.28 2.71 20.96
CA LEU A 76 16.42 1.99 20.39
C LEU A 76 15.92 0.97 19.34
N PRO A 77 16.69 0.68 18.28
CA PRO A 77 16.26 -0.25 17.22
C PRO A 77 15.87 -1.65 17.72
N TRP A 78 16.47 -2.14 18.80
CA TRP A 78 16.14 -3.43 19.40
C TRP A 78 14.77 -3.46 20.07
N GLU A 79 14.35 -2.34 20.64
CA GLU A 79 13.02 -2.18 21.24
C GLU A 79 11.95 -2.15 20.15
N LEU A 80 12.21 -1.43 19.04
CA LEU A 80 11.36 -1.42 17.86
C LEU A 80 11.16 -2.83 17.30
N LEU A 81 12.27 -3.58 17.15
CA LEU A 81 12.23 -4.96 16.69
C LEU A 81 11.46 -5.89 17.64
N TYR A 82 11.68 -5.77 18.95
CA TYR A 82 11.02 -6.59 19.95
C TYR A 82 9.50 -6.38 19.97
N ASP A 83 9.06 -5.14 19.97
CA ASP A 83 7.64 -4.79 19.94
C ASP A 83 6.95 -5.23 18.65
N ASP A 84 7.60 -5.02 17.50
CA ASP A 84 7.07 -5.43 16.20
C ASP A 84 7.03 -6.96 16.07
N LEU A 85 8.01 -7.66 16.64
CA LEU A 85 8.00 -9.11 16.78
C LEU A 85 6.88 -9.58 17.71
N LYS A 86 6.64 -8.89 18.83
CA LYS A 86 5.52 -9.20 19.72
C LYS A 86 4.18 -9.02 19.01
N LEU A 87 4.04 -7.97 18.21
CA LEU A 87 2.85 -7.73 17.39
C LEU A 87 2.67 -8.80 16.30
N PHE A 88 3.77 -9.22 15.66
CA PHE A 88 3.81 -10.32 14.71
C PHE A 88 3.32 -11.62 15.36
N LEU A 89 3.89 -11.98 16.52
CA LEU A 89 3.54 -13.18 17.28
C LEU A 89 2.08 -13.16 17.76
N ARG A 90 1.54 -11.99 18.13
CA ARG A 90 0.13 -11.85 18.52
C ARG A 90 -0.82 -12.25 17.38
N HIS A 91 -0.44 -12.00 16.13
CA HIS A 91 -1.27 -12.28 14.96
C HIS A 91 -0.85 -13.54 14.19
N ILE A 92 0.18 -14.27 14.64
CA ILE A 92 0.74 -15.42 13.91
C ILE A 92 -0.29 -16.52 13.60
N LEU A 93 -1.33 -16.65 14.43
CA LEU A 93 -2.44 -17.59 14.22
C LEU A 93 -3.25 -17.29 12.95
N LEU A 94 -3.12 -16.09 12.38
CA LEU A 94 -3.74 -15.70 11.11
C LEU A 94 -2.89 -16.10 9.89
N VAL A 95 -1.63 -16.46 10.06
CA VAL A 95 -0.72 -16.83 8.95
C VAL A 95 -1.22 -18.06 8.17
N PRO A 96 -1.74 -19.14 8.78
CA PRO A 96 -2.37 -20.21 8.00
C PRO A 96 -3.57 -19.72 7.19
N PHE A 97 -4.16 -18.59 7.60
CA PHE A 97 -5.33 -17.98 6.99
C PHE A 97 -5.00 -16.80 6.04
N ILE A 98 -3.80 -16.75 5.46
CA ILE A 98 -3.47 -15.78 4.40
C ILE A 98 -3.64 -16.29 2.96
N VAL A 99 -3.57 -17.61 2.71
CA VAL A 99 -3.46 -18.20 1.36
C VAL A 99 -4.46 -19.34 1.08
N SER A 100 -5.73 -19.23 1.47
CA SER A 100 -6.73 -20.26 1.15
C SER A 100 -7.55 -19.91 -0.08
N PRO A 101 -7.60 -20.78 -1.09
CA PRO A 101 -8.43 -20.53 -2.26
C PRO A 101 -9.95 -20.58 -1.94
N LEU A 102 -10.33 -21.16 -0.79
CA LEU A 102 -11.72 -21.44 -0.43
C LEU A 102 -12.42 -20.31 0.37
N TRP A 103 -11.76 -19.18 0.62
CA TRP A 103 -12.43 -18.03 1.27
C TRP A 103 -13.26 -17.18 0.32
N HIS A 104 -13.50 -17.66 -0.90
CA HIS A 104 -14.38 -17.02 -1.87
C HIS A 104 -15.69 -17.77 -1.97
N THR A 105 -16.77 -17.01 -2.14
CA THR A 105 -18.04 -17.60 -2.52
C THR A 105 -17.92 -18.11 -3.95
N ARG A 106 -18.32 -19.37 -4.15
CA ARG A 106 -18.36 -20.00 -5.46
C ARG A 106 -19.19 -19.14 -6.42
N ARG A 107 -18.69 -18.88 -7.61
CA ARG A 107 -19.47 -18.26 -8.68
C ARG A 107 -20.40 -19.31 -9.29
N ASP A 108 -21.68 -19.27 -8.92
CA ASP A 108 -22.70 -20.19 -9.44
C ASP A 108 -23.30 -19.64 -10.76
N GLY A 109 -23.15 -20.40 -11.86
CA GLY A 109 -23.70 -20.09 -13.19
C GLY A 109 -23.04 -20.90 -14.33
N GLU A 110 -23.66 -20.95 -15.51
CA GLU A 110 -23.01 -21.47 -16.74
C GLU A 110 -22.04 -20.43 -17.31
N THR A 111 -21.00 -20.07 -16.56
CA THR A 111 -19.99 -19.12 -17.02
C THR A 111 -19.06 -19.76 -18.05
N ARG A 112 -18.94 -19.11 -19.21
CA ARG A 112 -18.03 -19.54 -20.28
C ARG A 112 -16.73 -18.76 -20.17
N TYR A 113 -15.85 -19.23 -19.30
CA TYR A 113 -14.51 -18.67 -19.14
C TYR A 113 -13.74 -18.72 -20.47
N PRO A 114 -12.83 -17.76 -20.72
CA PRO A 114 -11.93 -17.83 -21.87
C PRO A 114 -11.16 -19.16 -21.83
N ALA A 115 -10.96 -19.78 -22.99
CA ALA A 115 -10.21 -21.02 -23.07
C ALA A 115 -8.76 -20.76 -22.64
N LEU A 116 -8.23 -21.56 -21.72
CA LEU A 116 -6.79 -21.53 -21.38
C LEU A 116 -5.94 -21.70 -22.65
N ASP A 117 -4.78 -21.06 -22.67
CA ASP A 117 -3.84 -21.22 -23.77
C ASP A 117 -3.32 -22.66 -23.86
N GLN A 118 -3.22 -23.19 -25.09
CA GLN A 118 -2.66 -24.50 -25.38
C GLN A 118 -1.18 -24.41 -25.80
N ALA A 119 -0.54 -23.24 -25.70
CA ALA A 119 0.85 -23.01 -26.09
C ALA A 119 1.90 -23.89 -25.37
N TRP A 120 1.55 -24.47 -24.22
CA TRP A 120 2.40 -25.44 -23.51
C TRP A 120 2.45 -26.81 -24.17
N PHE A 121 1.55 -27.12 -25.11
CA PHE A 121 1.48 -28.42 -25.77
C PHE A 121 2.41 -28.48 -27.00
N PRO A 122 3.34 -29.44 -27.09
CA PRO A 122 4.31 -29.48 -28.17
C PRO A 122 3.65 -29.63 -29.55
N GLY A 123 3.98 -28.74 -30.49
CA GLY A 123 3.37 -28.69 -31.82
C GLY A 123 3.52 -29.98 -32.65
N PHE A 124 4.50 -30.83 -32.36
CA PHE A 124 4.69 -32.12 -33.03
C PHE A 124 3.68 -33.20 -32.60
N ALA A 125 3.04 -33.06 -31.45
CA ALA A 125 2.02 -33.97 -30.92
C ALA A 125 0.58 -33.52 -31.28
N ASN A 126 0.45 -32.51 -32.13
CA ASN A 126 -0.77 -31.76 -32.41
C ASN A 126 -1.71 -32.48 -33.39
N TRP A 127 -2.14 -33.71 -33.07
CA TRP A 127 -3.08 -34.48 -33.89
C TRP A 127 -4.53 -34.11 -33.51
N GLY A 128 -5.45 -34.06 -34.49
CA GLY A 128 -6.82 -33.57 -34.27
C GLY A 128 -7.63 -34.33 -33.19
N MET A 129 -7.34 -35.62 -32.95
CA MET A 129 -7.95 -36.36 -31.83
C MET A 129 -7.38 -35.96 -30.47
N ILE A 130 -6.08 -35.72 -30.40
CA ILE A 130 -5.38 -35.29 -29.18
C ILE A 130 -5.81 -33.87 -28.80
N GLN A 131 -5.91 -32.96 -29.78
CA GLN A 131 -6.47 -31.62 -29.56
C GLN A 131 -7.89 -31.67 -28.99
N ARG A 132 -8.78 -32.48 -29.59
CA ARG A 132 -10.16 -32.63 -29.08
C ARG A 132 -10.17 -33.17 -27.65
N LEU A 133 -9.32 -34.15 -27.35
CA LEU A 133 -9.18 -34.71 -26.00
C LEU A 133 -8.67 -33.66 -25.01
N ILE A 134 -7.63 -32.91 -25.36
CA ILE A 134 -7.08 -31.83 -24.54
C ILE A 134 -8.15 -30.77 -24.30
N THR A 135 -8.83 -30.29 -25.34
CA THR A 135 -9.91 -29.31 -25.20
C THR A 135 -11.05 -29.83 -24.31
N VAL A 136 -11.39 -31.12 -24.38
CA VAL A 136 -12.41 -31.73 -23.50
C VAL A 136 -11.94 -31.80 -22.05
N LEU A 137 -10.70 -32.24 -21.80
CA LEU A 137 -10.11 -32.32 -20.48
C LEU A 137 -9.98 -30.93 -19.85
N GLN A 138 -9.49 -29.96 -20.63
CA GLN A 138 -9.37 -28.58 -20.25
C GLN A 138 -10.73 -27.96 -19.90
N ARG A 139 -11.77 -28.18 -20.72
CA ARG A 139 -13.13 -27.72 -20.40
C ARG A 139 -13.67 -28.36 -19.12
N ARG A 140 -13.38 -29.64 -18.86
CA ARG A 140 -13.80 -30.31 -17.62
C ARG A 140 -13.07 -29.75 -16.40
N PHE A 141 -11.78 -29.50 -16.54
CA PHE A 141 -10.96 -28.87 -15.51
C PHE A 141 -11.45 -27.46 -15.20
N GLN A 142 -11.63 -26.62 -16.22
CA GLN A 142 -12.17 -25.26 -16.11
C GLN A 142 -13.53 -25.24 -15.40
N ARG A 143 -14.45 -26.14 -15.75
CA ARG A 143 -15.75 -26.25 -15.05
C ARG A 143 -15.64 -26.59 -13.57
N LEU A 144 -14.58 -27.29 -13.17
CA LEU A 144 -14.34 -27.69 -11.78
C LEU A 144 -13.61 -26.59 -10.99
N VAL A 145 -12.67 -25.90 -11.63
CA VAL A 145 -11.74 -24.96 -11.01
C VAL A 145 -12.25 -23.53 -11.08
N ASP A 146 -12.62 -23.04 -12.26
CA ASP A 146 -12.90 -21.63 -12.51
C ASP A 146 -14.01 -21.02 -11.60
N PRO A 147 -15.03 -21.77 -11.14
CA PRO A 147 -15.99 -21.25 -10.16
C PRO A 147 -15.38 -20.78 -8.83
N TYR A 148 -14.15 -21.19 -8.51
CA TYR A 148 -13.41 -20.83 -7.29
C TYR A 148 -12.34 -19.74 -7.53
N PHE A 149 -12.12 -19.33 -8.78
CA PHE A 149 -11.10 -18.37 -9.19
C PHE A 149 -11.72 -17.33 -10.12
N LEU A 150 -12.15 -16.19 -9.56
CA LEU A 150 -12.97 -15.23 -10.30
C LEU A 150 -12.18 -14.49 -11.36
N SER A 151 -10.85 -14.39 -11.23
CA SER A 151 -9.96 -13.85 -12.27
C SER A 151 -9.27 -14.91 -13.13
N GLY A 152 -9.63 -16.18 -12.98
CA GLY A 152 -9.06 -17.28 -13.75
C GLY A 152 -7.55 -17.40 -13.55
N GLU A 153 -6.78 -17.55 -14.63
CA GLU A 153 -5.31 -17.73 -14.58
C GLU A 153 -4.55 -16.55 -13.95
N MET A 154 -5.18 -15.37 -13.82
CA MET A 154 -4.56 -14.24 -13.14
C MET A 154 -4.54 -14.41 -11.62
N ASP A 155 -5.38 -15.27 -11.04
CA ASP A 155 -5.38 -15.55 -9.61
C ASP A 155 -4.12 -16.33 -9.20
N GLU A 156 -3.49 -15.92 -8.11
CA GLU A 156 -2.17 -16.44 -7.71
C GLU A 156 -2.20 -17.94 -7.37
N LEU A 157 -3.35 -18.47 -6.92
CA LEU A 157 -3.53 -19.89 -6.61
C LEU A 157 -4.28 -20.66 -7.70
N TYR A 158 -4.58 -20.04 -8.84
CA TYR A 158 -5.19 -20.77 -9.95
C TYR A 158 -4.27 -21.93 -10.35
N PRO A 159 -4.77 -23.16 -10.53
CA PRO A 159 -3.94 -24.32 -10.82
C PRO A 159 -3.38 -24.35 -12.27
N SER A 160 -2.77 -23.25 -12.72
CA SER A 160 -1.96 -23.17 -13.93
C SER A 160 -0.58 -23.77 -13.68
N ILE A 161 0.12 -24.16 -14.76
CA ILE A 161 1.48 -24.70 -14.67
C ILE A 161 2.44 -23.68 -14.00
N GLY A 162 2.32 -22.39 -14.36
CA GLY A 162 3.15 -21.34 -13.79
C GLY A 162 2.94 -21.18 -12.28
N ASN A 163 1.68 -21.12 -11.84
CA ASN A 163 1.36 -21.05 -10.41
C ASN A 163 1.79 -22.30 -9.66
N LEU A 164 1.63 -23.51 -10.23
CA LEU A 164 2.10 -24.75 -9.61
C LEU A 164 3.62 -24.79 -9.44
N ILE A 165 4.39 -24.26 -10.40
CA ILE A 165 5.84 -24.08 -10.26
C ILE A 165 6.15 -23.12 -9.12
N CYS A 166 5.47 -21.96 -9.07
CA CYS A 166 5.64 -20.98 -7.99
C CYS A 166 5.34 -21.60 -6.61
N LEU A 167 4.20 -22.27 -6.47
CA LEU A 167 3.80 -22.95 -5.22
C LEU A 167 4.78 -24.04 -4.82
N SER A 168 5.27 -24.83 -5.78
CA SER A 168 6.24 -25.91 -5.50
C SER A 168 7.58 -25.34 -5.04
N ALA A 169 8.08 -24.30 -5.70
CA ALA A 169 9.33 -23.63 -5.32
C ALA A 169 9.21 -22.96 -3.93
N HIS A 170 8.11 -22.25 -3.65
CA HIS A 170 7.86 -21.69 -2.33
C HIS A 170 7.70 -22.78 -1.26
N GLY A 171 7.04 -23.90 -1.55
CA GLY A 171 6.94 -25.04 -0.65
C GLY A 171 8.31 -25.61 -0.28
N PHE A 172 9.19 -25.80 -1.27
CA PHE A 172 10.58 -26.19 -1.03
C PHE A 172 11.33 -25.15 -0.19
N LEU A 173 11.25 -23.87 -0.55
CA LEU A 173 11.93 -22.78 0.14
C LEU A 173 11.48 -22.68 1.61
N VAL A 174 10.19 -22.80 1.90
CA VAL A 174 9.69 -22.78 3.29
C VAL A 174 10.34 -23.88 4.11
N VAL A 175 10.37 -25.12 3.62
CA VAL A 175 10.99 -26.24 4.34
C VAL A 175 12.49 -26.01 4.52
N ALA A 176 13.19 -25.64 3.44
CA ALA A 176 14.64 -25.43 3.48
C ALA A 176 15.03 -24.27 4.42
N GLN A 177 14.31 -23.15 4.38
CA GLN A 177 14.55 -21.96 5.19
C GLN A 177 14.27 -22.23 6.67
N LEU A 178 13.17 -22.92 6.99
CA LEU A 178 12.87 -23.30 8.36
C LEU A 178 13.93 -24.25 8.91
N MET A 179 14.36 -25.25 8.15
CA MET A 179 15.44 -26.16 8.55
C MET A 179 16.76 -25.42 8.77
N PHE A 180 17.09 -24.45 7.90
CA PHE A 180 18.26 -23.61 8.07
C PHE A 180 18.18 -22.77 9.35
N LEU A 181 17.07 -22.08 9.60
CA LEU A 181 16.88 -21.28 10.82
C LEU A 181 16.93 -22.13 12.10
N LEU A 182 16.30 -23.32 12.09
CA LEU A 182 16.32 -24.26 13.20
C LEU A 182 17.72 -24.84 13.46
N SER A 183 18.57 -24.92 12.43
CA SER A 183 19.94 -25.39 12.57
C SER A 183 20.88 -24.34 13.20
N LEU A 184 20.56 -23.05 13.14
CA LEU A 184 21.47 -21.96 13.53
C LEU A 184 21.98 -22.06 14.98
N PRO A 185 21.16 -22.36 16.01
CA PRO A 185 21.65 -22.49 17.38
C PRO A 185 22.73 -23.56 17.55
N TRP A 186 22.63 -24.65 16.79
CA TRP A 186 23.60 -25.76 16.81
C TRP A 186 24.84 -25.43 15.98
N VAL A 187 24.64 -24.92 14.76
CA VAL A 187 25.72 -24.55 13.85
C VAL A 187 26.59 -23.44 14.43
N ALA A 188 26.02 -22.50 15.20
CA ALA A 188 26.77 -21.43 15.86
C ALA A 188 27.81 -21.92 16.88
N THR A 189 27.73 -23.18 17.34
CA THR A 189 28.73 -23.78 18.24
C THR A 189 29.93 -24.38 17.49
N LEU A 190 29.85 -24.48 16.16
CA LEU A 190 30.90 -25.08 15.32
C LEU A 190 31.98 -24.07 14.93
N PRO A 191 33.18 -24.53 14.56
CA PRO A 191 34.23 -23.64 14.03
C PRO A 191 33.78 -22.88 12.78
N PHE A 192 34.24 -21.64 12.64
CA PHE A 192 33.90 -20.77 11.50
C PHE A 192 34.17 -21.42 10.13
N SER A 193 35.18 -22.29 10.03
CA SER A 193 35.51 -23.06 8.82
C SER A 193 34.41 -24.03 8.37
N VAL A 194 33.48 -24.40 9.25
CA VAL A 194 32.30 -25.22 8.93
C VAL A 194 31.08 -24.32 8.72
N VAL A 195 30.90 -23.32 9.58
CA VAL A 195 29.76 -22.40 9.54
C VAL A 195 29.69 -21.62 8.23
N LEU A 196 30.82 -21.06 7.79
CA LEU A 196 30.85 -20.22 6.58
C LEU A 196 30.49 -21.02 5.32
N PRO A 197 31.12 -22.17 5.01
CA PRO A 197 30.71 -22.98 3.85
C PRO A 197 29.26 -23.46 3.92
N TYR A 198 28.76 -23.82 5.11
CA TYR A 198 27.36 -24.21 5.29
C TYR A 198 26.40 -23.06 4.92
N ALA A 199 26.65 -21.86 5.46
CA ALA A 199 25.84 -20.69 5.15
C ALA A 199 25.92 -20.32 3.66
N VAL A 200 27.12 -20.33 3.07
CA VAL A 200 27.31 -20.06 1.64
C VAL A 200 26.58 -21.09 0.77
N ALA A 201 26.68 -22.39 1.10
CA ALA A 201 26.01 -23.45 0.35
C ALA A 201 24.49 -23.29 0.42
N PHE A 202 23.94 -22.98 1.59
CA PHE A 202 22.51 -22.75 1.77
C PHE A 202 22.03 -21.50 1.02
N VAL A 203 22.74 -20.37 1.14
CA VAL A 203 22.41 -19.14 0.40
C VAL A 203 22.46 -19.37 -1.11
N THR A 204 23.45 -20.13 -1.59
CA THR A 204 23.58 -20.50 -3.00
C THR A 204 22.40 -21.35 -3.46
N LEU A 205 22.01 -22.37 -2.69
CA LEU A 205 20.85 -23.21 -2.98
C LEU A 205 19.55 -22.39 -3.02
N ASN A 206 19.35 -21.52 -2.02
CA ASN A 206 18.19 -20.63 -1.96
C ASN A 206 18.12 -19.74 -3.22
N TYR A 207 19.24 -19.14 -3.59
CA TYR A 207 19.32 -18.31 -4.80
C TYR A 207 18.99 -19.10 -6.07
N ILE A 208 19.55 -20.31 -6.23
CA ILE A 208 19.28 -21.18 -7.38
C ILE A 208 17.79 -21.47 -7.53
N VAL A 209 17.09 -21.79 -6.43
CA VAL A 209 15.65 -22.04 -6.46
C VAL A 209 14.85 -20.77 -6.76
N CYS A 210 15.33 -19.60 -6.34
CA CYS A 210 14.71 -18.31 -6.63
C CYS A 210 14.97 -17.78 -8.04
N ILE A 211 15.95 -18.31 -8.80
CA ILE A 211 16.20 -17.91 -10.20
C ILE A 211 14.92 -18.01 -11.05
N PRO A 212 14.26 -19.18 -11.17
CA PRO A 212 13.06 -19.29 -12.00
C PRO A 212 11.90 -18.42 -11.49
N LEU A 213 11.79 -18.21 -10.18
CA LEU A 213 10.77 -17.33 -9.59
C LEU A 213 10.94 -15.87 -10.00
N ASN A 214 12.19 -15.41 -10.14
CA ASN A 214 12.50 -14.01 -10.43
C ASN A 214 12.91 -13.74 -11.89
N ALA A 215 12.98 -14.78 -12.72
CA ALA A 215 13.35 -14.68 -14.12
C ALA A 215 12.27 -13.96 -14.95
N GLY A 216 12.68 -13.32 -16.05
CA GLY A 216 11.75 -12.70 -17.00
C GLY A 216 11.45 -11.22 -16.78
N THR A 217 12.02 -10.58 -15.76
CA THR A 217 11.91 -9.12 -15.58
C THR A 217 13.02 -8.36 -16.30
N ASN A 218 12.71 -7.19 -16.86
CA ASN A 218 13.69 -6.33 -17.51
C ASN A 218 14.07 -5.19 -16.55
N LYS A 219 15.32 -5.19 -16.07
CA LYS A 219 15.80 -4.22 -15.05
C LYS A 219 14.91 -4.15 -13.80
N GLY A 220 14.37 -5.31 -13.39
CA GLY A 220 13.47 -5.43 -12.24
C GLY A 220 12.09 -4.83 -12.47
N MET A 221 11.64 -4.74 -13.72
CA MET A 221 10.33 -4.23 -14.08
C MET A 221 9.61 -5.16 -15.05
N LEU A 222 8.29 -5.11 -15.01
CA LEU A 222 7.38 -5.73 -15.98
C LEU A 222 6.30 -4.71 -16.37
N THR A 223 5.67 -4.93 -17.51
CA THR A 223 4.49 -4.17 -17.95
C THR A 223 3.32 -5.12 -18.13
N SER A 224 2.10 -4.63 -17.99
CA SER A 224 0.91 -5.37 -18.40
C SER A 224 1.02 -5.80 -19.87
N GLN A 225 0.35 -6.90 -20.19
CA GLN A 225 0.33 -7.51 -21.53
C GLN A 225 -0.85 -7.00 -22.37
N ASP A 226 -1.32 -5.78 -22.10
CA ASP A 226 -2.50 -5.21 -22.73
C ASP A 226 -2.35 -5.07 -24.25
N GLU A 227 -1.14 -4.85 -24.76
CA GLU A 227 -0.86 -4.79 -26.21
C GLU A 227 -1.29 -6.07 -26.97
N PHE A 228 -1.35 -7.22 -26.30
CA PHE A 228 -1.74 -8.49 -26.90
C PHE A 228 -3.25 -8.74 -26.90
N TRP A 229 -4.04 -7.88 -26.24
CA TRP A 229 -5.47 -8.08 -26.06
C TRP A 229 -6.28 -7.35 -27.13
N PRO A 230 -7.20 -8.01 -27.85
CA PRO A 230 -8.07 -7.34 -28.82
C PRO A 230 -8.92 -6.23 -28.20
N GLU A 231 -9.36 -6.42 -26.95
CA GLU A 231 -10.18 -5.47 -26.21
C GLU A 231 -9.44 -4.16 -25.87
N SER A 232 -8.12 -4.20 -25.64
CA SER A 232 -7.34 -3.02 -25.25
C SER A 232 -7.24 -1.96 -26.34
N ARG A 233 -7.42 -2.38 -27.61
CA ARG A 233 -7.45 -1.46 -28.77
C ARG A 233 -8.58 -0.43 -28.69
N HIS A 234 -9.61 -0.71 -27.91
CA HIS A 234 -10.78 0.16 -27.73
C HIS A 234 -10.70 0.96 -26.43
N TRP A 235 -9.65 0.80 -25.63
CA TRP A 235 -9.47 1.58 -24.42
C TRP A 235 -9.19 3.04 -24.76
N GLU A 236 -9.73 3.94 -23.94
CA GLU A 236 -9.38 5.35 -23.99
C GLU A 236 -7.90 5.52 -23.67
N LYS A 237 -7.22 6.37 -24.45
CA LYS A 237 -5.82 6.69 -24.22
C LYS A 237 -5.70 7.77 -23.16
N HIS A 238 -4.94 7.47 -22.11
CA HIS A 238 -4.67 8.39 -21.01
C HIS A 238 -3.17 8.77 -21.01
N ASP A 239 -2.75 9.52 -22.02
CA ASP A 239 -1.32 9.83 -22.25
C ASP A 239 -0.71 10.74 -21.16
N ASN A 240 -1.55 11.43 -20.37
CA ASN A 240 -1.14 12.36 -19.32
C ASN A 240 -0.99 11.71 -17.93
N GLU A 241 -1.28 10.42 -17.77
CA GLU A 241 -1.15 9.71 -16.50
C GLU A 241 -0.24 8.48 -16.58
N ARG A 242 0.37 8.14 -15.45
CA ARG A 242 1.21 6.94 -15.34
C ARG A 242 0.81 6.08 -14.16
N TRP A 243 0.63 4.79 -14.40
CA TRP A 243 0.28 3.80 -13.39
C TRP A 243 1.46 2.89 -13.07
N ILE A 244 1.82 2.84 -11.80
CA ILE A 244 2.94 2.05 -11.28
C ILE A 244 2.42 1.15 -10.16
N PHE A 245 2.82 -0.12 -10.19
CA PHE A 245 2.51 -1.12 -9.18
C PHE A 245 3.78 -1.63 -8.52
N LEU A 246 3.79 -1.76 -7.19
CA LEU A 246 4.88 -2.38 -6.43
C LEU A 246 4.32 -3.55 -5.60
N ASN A 247 4.82 -4.75 -5.87
CA ASN A 247 4.34 -5.98 -5.23
C ASN A 247 4.91 -6.20 -3.81
N GLY A 248 4.28 -7.14 -3.11
CA GLY A 248 4.70 -7.60 -1.80
C GLY A 248 5.75 -8.71 -1.78
N VAL A 249 5.96 -9.23 -0.57
CA VAL A 249 6.75 -10.44 -0.31
C VAL A 249 6.27 -11.62 -1.17
N SER A 250 7.17 -12.56 -1.45
CA SER A 250 6.82 -13.87 -2.04
C SER A 250 6.23 -13.82 -3.44
N VAL A 251 6.34 -12.70 -4.16
CA VAL A 251 5.80 -12.57 -5.51
C VAL A 251 6.93 -12.73 -6.53
N GLY A 252 6.87 -13.85 -7.27
CA GLY A 252 7.69 -14.07 -8.45
C GLY A 252 7.19 -13.26 -9.66
N SER A 253 7.97 -13.27 -10.75
CA SER A 253 7.64 -12.58 -12.00
C SER A 253 6.31 -13.05 -12.61
N HIS A 254 5.98 -14.34 -12.45
CA HIS A 254 4.73 -14.92 -12.93
C HIS A 254 3.50 -14.32 -12.22
N TRP A 255 3.51 -14.32 -10.88
CA TRP A 255 2.45 -13.70 -10.08
C TRP A 255 2.37 -12.19 -10.29
N LEU A 256 3.52 -11.51 -10.37
CA LEU A 256 3.56 -10.09 -10.71
C LEU A 256 2.88 -9.81 -12.05
N GLN A 257 3.14 -10.60 -13.09
CA GLN A 257 2.47 -10.45 -14.38
C GLN A 257 0.95 -10.65 -14.28
N GLY A 258 0.50 -11.62 -13.49
CA GLY A 258 -0.91 -11.82 -13.18
C GLY A 258 -1.55 -10.61 -12.50
N ASN A 259 -0.86 -10.01 -11.52
CA ASN A 259 -1.31 -8.78 -10.86
C ASN A 259 -1.40 -7.60 -11.83
N LEU A 260 -0.37 -7.39 -12.66
CA LEU A 260 -0.37 -6.32 -13.67
C LEU A 260 -1.50 -6.49 -14.67
N ASN A 261 -1.71 -7.72 -15.14
CA ASN A 261 -2.74 -7.99 -16.13
C ASN A 261 -4.15 -7.76 -15.56
N ARG A 262 -4.36 -8.18 -14.31
CA ARG A 262 -5.62 -7.96 -13.59
C ARG A 262 -5.89 -6.48 -13.36
N LEU A 263 -4.90 -5.73 -12.87
CA LEU A 263 -5.01 -4.28 -12.68
C LEU A 263 -5.29 -3.56 -14.01
N ALA A 264 -4.58 -3.91 -15.09
CA ALA A 264 -4.80 -3.32 -16.41
C ALA A 264 -6.23 -3.57 -16.93
N ARG A 265 -6.77 -4.78 -16.77
CA ARG A 265 -8.18 -5.10 -17.12
C ARG A 265 -9.20 -4.38 -16.24
N THR A 266 -8.83 -4.03 -15.01
CA THR A 266 -9.71 -3.34 -14.06
C THR A 266 -9.88 -1.86 -14.42
N PHE A 267 -8.76 -1.21 -14.74
CA PHE A 267 -8.74 0.23 -14.96
C PHE A 267 -8.70 0.60 -16.45
N HIS A 268 -8.41 -0.34 -17.36
CA HIS A 268 -8.18 -0.08 -18.79
C HIS A 268 -7.02 0.90 -19.02
N ARG A 269 -5.93 0.71 -18.26
CA ARG A 269 -4.65 1.40 -18.44
C ARG A 269 -3.50 0.41 -18.48
N PRO A 270 -2.41 0.74 -19.20
CA PRO A 270 -1.16 0.02 -19.06
C PRO A 270 -0.56 0.26 -17.66
N ILE A 271 -0.17 -0.82 -16.98
CA ILE A 271 0.39 -0.77 -15.63
C ILE A 271 1.85 -1.21 -15.68
N THR A 272 2.74 -0.45 -15.04
CA THR A 272 4.16 -0.83 -14.88
C THR A 272 4.41 -1.40 -13.51
N GLY A 273 4.83 -2.65 -13.44
CA GLY A 273 5.24 -3.31 -12.19
C GLY A 273 6.71 -3.09 -11.89
N ILE A 274 7.01 -2.66 -10.67
CA ILE A 274 8.34 -2.73 -10.09
C ILE A 274 8.41 -4.01 -9.28
N HIS A 275 9.37 -4.87 -9.62
CA HIS A 275 9.47 -6.20 -9.05
C HIS A 275 10.27 -6.19 -7.75
N ASN A 276 9.57 -6.28 -6.62
CA ASN A 276 10.16 -6.68 -5.34
C ASN A 276 10.43 -8.19 -5.40
N LYS A 277 11.70 -8.55 -5.58
CA LYS A 277 12.14 -9.92 -5.84
C LYS A 277 11.99 -10.78 -4.60
N THR A 278 11.55 -12.00 -4.77
CA THR A 278 11.41 -12.94 -3.67
C THR A 278 12.69 -13.75 -3.43
N SER A 279 13.08 -13.86 -2.17
CA SER A 279 14.05 -14.83 -1.66
C SER A 279 13.37 -16.01 -0.97
N GLY A 280 12.04 -16.12 -1.06
CA GLY A 280 11.19 -17.10 -0.38
C GLY A 280 10.47 -16.51 0.83
N ILE A 281 9.29 -17.07 1.15
CA ILE A 281 8.32 -16.48 2.08
C ILE A 281 8.94 -16.13 3.45
N ILE A 282 9.77 -17.02 4.01
CA ILE A 282 10.32 -16.83 5.36
C ILE A 282 11.33 -15.69 5.36
N PHE A 283 12.27 -15.67 4.41
CA PHE A 283 13.28 -14.61 4.32
C PHE A 283 12.70 -13.28 3.89
N ASP A 284 11.72 -13.25 3.01
CA ASP A 284 11.02 -12.02 2.64
C ASP A 284 10.29 -11.42 3.85
N THR A 285 9.68 -12.26 4.69
CA THR A 285 9.02 -11.82 5.93
C THR A 285 10.03 -11.24 6.92
N ILE A 286 11.19 -11.88 7.10
CA ILE A 286 12.27 -11.36 7.95
C ILE A 286 12.80 -10.03 7.39
N GLN A 287 13.05 -9.95 6.08
CA GLN A 287 13.47 -8.72 5.42
C GLN A 287 12.44 -7.60 5.63
N CYS A 288 11.14 -7.89 5.48
CA CYS A 288 10.07 -6.92 5.71
C CYS A 288 10.06 -6.40 7.16
N LEU A 289 10.26 -7.29 8.15
CA LEU A 289 10.37 -6.89 9.55
C LEU A 289 11.59 -5.98 9.78
N LEU A 290 12.75 -6.35 9.24
CA LEU A 290 13.97 -5.56 9.36
C LEU A 290 13.84 -4.20 8.65
N GLU A 291 13.30 -4.17 7.43
CA GLU A 291 13.06 -2.94 6.66
C GLU A 291 12.16 -1.98 7.44
N ARG A 292 11.13 -2.50 8.12
CA ARG A 292 10.22 -1.70 8.93
C ARG A 292 10.85 -1.16 10.21
N CYS A 293 11.67 -1.95 10.88
CA CYS A 293 12.28 -1.57 12.17
C CYS A 293 13.51 -0.68 12.01
N PHE A 294 14.32 -0.91 10.98
CA PHE A 294 15.57 -0.19 10.74
C PHE A 294 15.47 0.88 9.66
N TYR A 295 14.32 0.98 8.97
CA TYR A 295 14.01 2.04 8.02
C TYR A 295 15.09 2.19 6.93
N PHE A 296 15.35 1.12 6.19
CA PHE A 296 16.31 1.16 5.07
C PHE A 296 15.61 0.84 3.76
N GLY A 297 15.92 1.59 2.70
CA GLY A 297 15.37 1.33 1.38
C GLY A 297 16.11 0.20 0.66
N THR A 298 15.39 -0.86 0.32
CA THR A 298 15.86 -1.98 -0.53
C THR A 298 16.14 -1.52 -1.97
N SER A 299 16.72 -2.42 -2.77
CA SER A 299 17.05 -2.12 -4.17
C SER A 299 15.82 -1.79 -5.02
N ASP A 300 14.71 -2.46 -4.75
CA ASP A 300 13.39 -2.35 -5.38
C ASP A 300 12.68 -1.07 -4.91
N THR A 301 12.72 -0.72 -3.63
CA THR A 301 12.27 0.59 -3.11
C THR A 301 12.98 1.75 -3.82
N ARG A 302 14.32 1.69 -3.92
CA ARG A 302 15.13 2.70 -4.63
C ARG A 302 14.82 2.73 -6.12
N ARG A 303 14.58 1.57 -6.73
CA ARG A 303 14.20 1.47 -8.15
C ARG A 303 12.85 2.13 -8.39
N CYS A 304 11.85 1.83 -7.56
CA CYS A 304 10.53 2.44 -7.63
C CYS A 304 10.62 3.96 -7.50
N TYR A 305 11.34 4.46 -6.49
CA TYR A 305 11.63 5.89 -6.34
C TYR A 305 12.25 6.51 -7.60
N SER A 306 13.26 5.85 -8.20
CA SER A 306 13.91 6.35 -9.43
C SER A 306 12.96 6.41 -10.63
N VAL A 307 12.00 5.48 -10.72
CA VAL A 307 11.00 5.46 -11.79
C VAL A 307 9.98 6.57 -11.58
N LEU A 308 9.45 6.72 -10.35
CA LEU A 308 8.49 7.76 -10.00
C LEU A 308 9.06 9.16 -10.26
N THR A 309 10.26 9.43 -9.76
CA THR A 309 10.94 10.72 -9.95
C THR A 309 11.28 10.98 -11.42
N GLY A 310 11.63 9.96 -12.21
CA GLY A 310 11.85 10.11 -13.64
C GLY A 310 10.58 10.39 -14.47
N GLN A 311 9.39 10.16 -13.91
CA GLN A 311 8.09 10.36 -14.57
C GLN A 311 7.36 11.62 -14.10
N ILE A 312 7.75 12.22 -12.97
CA ILE A 312 7.02 13.28 -12.28
C ILE A 312 6.82 14.57 -13.13
N ASP A 313 7.78 14.87 -14.01
CA ASP A 313 7.74 16.03 -14.90
C ASP A 313 7.04 15.73 -16.22
N ARG A 314 6.89 14.45 -16.56
CA ARG A 314 6.34 14.00 -17.86
C ARG A 314 4.84 13.84 -17.83
N TYR A 315 4.28 13.56 -16.66
CA TYR A 315 2.87 13.27 -16.48
C TYR A 315 2.22 14.28 -15.54
N GLU A 316 0.94 14.54 -15.78
CA GLU A 316 0.12 15.40 -14.92
C GLU A 316 -0.37 14.62 -13.68
N LYS A 317 -0.44 13.28 -13.79
CA LYS A 317 -0.85 12.40 -12.71
C LYS A 317 -0.01 11.13 -12.65
N VAL A 318 0.34 10.71 -11.44
CA VAL A 318 1.03 9.44 -11.21
C VAL A 318 0.27 8.63 -10.18
N VAL A 319 -0.23 7.47 -10.58
CA VAL A 319 -0.96 6.54 -9.72
C VAL A 319 -0.01 5.45 -9.24
N LEU A 320 0.16 5.34 -7.92
CA LEU A 320 0.99 4.34 -7.27
C LEU A 320 0.11 3.32 -6.54
N ILE A 321 0.13 2.08 -7.01
CA ILE A 321 -0.57 0.96 -6.38
C ILE A 321 0.44 0.10 -5.63
N LEU A 322 0.14 -0.22 -4.37
CA LEU A 322 1.05 -0.93 -3.48
C LEU A 322 0.34 -2.14 -2.86
N HIS A 323 1.02 -3.27 -2.73
CA HIS A 323 0.47 -4.44 -2.04
C HIS A 323 1.42 -4.98 -0.98
N SER A 324 0.89 -5.33 0.20
CA SER A 324 1.65 -6.00 1.26
C SER A 324 2.90 -5.21 1.70
N GLN A 325 4.10 -5.80 1.67
CA GLN A 325 5.39 -5.11 1.90
C GLN A 325 5.60 -3.93 0.94
N GLY A 326 5.07 -3.97 -0.28
CA GLY A 326 5.11 -2.83 -1.18
C GLY A 326 4.48 -1.57 -0.56
N GLY A 327 3.50 -1.73 0.35
CA GLY A 327 2.93 -0.64 1.14
C GLY A 327 3.92 0.00 2.13
N LEU A 328 4.73 -0.82 2.80
CA LEU A 328 5.85 -0.37 3.65
C LEU A 328 6.91 0.36 2.83
N GLN A 329 7.30 -0.22 1.70
CA GLN A 329 8.26 0.41 0.79
C GLN A 329 7.73 1.74 0.26
N GLY A 330 6.43 1.80 -0.02
CA GLY A 330 5.74 3.02 -0.39
C GLY A 330 5.75 4.10 0.68
N SER A 331 5.68 3.76 1.97
CA SER A 331 5.78 4.76 3.04
C SER A 331 7.18 5.39 3.08
N ILE A 332 8.23 4.59 2.91
CA ILE A 332 9.61 5.07 2.77
C ILE A 332 9.75 5.97 1.53
N ILE A 333 9.18 5.56 0.39
CA ILE A 333 9.20 6.36 -0.85
C ILE A 333 8.48 7.69 -0.65
N VAL A 334 7.34 7.70 0.03
CA VAL A 334 6.57 8.89 0.36
C VAL A 334 7.40 9.88 1.18
N ASP A 335 8.13 9.40 2.18
CA ASP A 335 9.00 10.24 3.00
C ASP A 335 10.17 10.82 2.21
N TRP A 336 10.77 10.03 1.31
CA TRP A 336 11.78 10.53 0.39
C TRP A 336 11.22 11.56 -0.57
N LEU A 337 10.01 11.36 -1.10
CA LEU A 337 9.34 12.32 -1.97
C LEU A 337 9.04 13.63 -1.23
N LEU A 338 8.51 13.57 0.00
CA LEU A 338 8.28 14.72 0.87
C LEU A 338 9.56 15.51 1.16
N SER A 339 10.70 14.82 1.25
CA SER A 339 11.99 15.44 1.52
C SER A 339 12.63 16.11 0.30
N ASN A 340 12.30 15.66 -0.91
CA ASN A 340 12.99 16.07 -2.14
C ASN A 340 12.15 16.92 -3.09
N TYR A 341 10.82 16.94 -2.95
CA TYR A 341 9.92 17.62 -3.88
C TYR A 341 8.96 18.58 -3.20
N PRO A 342 8.61 19.70 -3.87
CA PRO A 342 7.63 20.65 -3.36
C PRO A 342 6.21 20.06 -3.43
N ARG A 343 5.33 20.51 -2.53
CA ARG A 343 3.98 19.94 -2.33
C ARG A 343 3.12 20.01 -3.58
N GLU A 344 3.26 21.06 -4.37
CA GLU A 344 2.54 21.26 -5.64
C GLU A 344 2.83 20.13 -6.62
N THR A 345 4.05 19.58 -6.60
CA THR A 345 4.42 18.44 -7.44
C THR A 345 3.89 17.14 -6.85
N LEU A 346 3.91 17.02 -5.52
CA LEU A 346 3.40 15.84 -4.82
C LEU A 346 1.88 15.66 -4.93
N ARG A 347 1.13 16.73 -5.17
CA ARG A 347 -0.32 16.69 -5.45
C ARG A 347 -0.68 15.87 -6.69
N LYS A 348 0.25 15.66 -7.61
CA LYS A 348 0.05 14.80 -8.79
C LYS A 348 -0.07 13.32 -8.47
N PHE A 349 0.35 12.90 -7.27
CA PHE A 349 0.35 11.50 -6.88
C PHE A 349 -0.97 11.08 -6.25
N GLU A 350 -1.49 9.95 -6.70
CA GLU A 350 -2.56 9.21 -6.05
C GLU A 350 -2.04 7.84 -5.62
N ILE A 351 -2.21 7.47 -4.36
CA ILE A 351 -1.63 6.26 -3.77
C ILE A 351 -2.74 5.34 -3.27
N TYR A 352 -2.73 4.10 -3.74
CA TYR A 352 -3.69 3.07 -3.36
C TYR A 352 -2.97 1.85 -2.82
N THR A 353 -3.28 1.44 -1.59
CA THR A 353 -2.59 0.31 -0.96
C THR A 353 -3.55 -0.83 -0.61
N PHE A 354 -3.08 -2.07 -0.72
CA PHE A 354 -3.83 -3.28 -0.40
C PHE A 354 -3.03 -4.13 0.59
N GLY A 355 -3.60 -4.45 1.75
CA GLY A 355 -2.93 -5.27 2.77
C GLY A 355 -1.63 -4.65 3.28
N ASN A 356 -1.58 -3.32 3.42
CA ASN A 356 -0.36 -2.56 3.65
C ASN A 356 0.37 -2.93 4.97
N ALA A 357 1.64 -3.32 4.87
CA ALA A 357 2.51 -3.71 5.98
C ALA A 357 3.16 -2.55 6.77
N ALA A 358 3.00 -1.31 6.30
CA ALA A 358 3.63 -0.13 6.86
C ALA A 358 3.19 0.13 8.31
N ASN A 359 4.09 0.72 9.10
CA ASN A 359 3.81 1.23 10.44
C ASN A 359 3.55 2.76 10.47
N HIS A 360 3.79 3.45 9.36
CA HIS A 360 3.50 4.86 9.17
C HIS A 360 3.12 5.12 7.70
N PHE A 361 2.45 6.22 7.45
CA PHE A 361 2.21 6.76 6.12
C PHE A 361 1.99 8.27 6.25
N ASN A 362 2.97 9.07 5.83
CA ASN A 362 2.97 10.51 6.11
C ASN A 362 2.26 11.31 5.01
N ASN A 363 1.42 12.26 5.40
CA ASN A 363 0.83 13.24 4.49
C ASN A 363 0.56 14.56 5.22
N PRO A 364 1.60 15.36 5.52
CA PRO A 364 1.44 16.57 6.29
C PRO A 364 0.53 17.58 5.56
N ARG A 365 -0.28 18.32 6.31
CA ARG A 365 -1.16 19.38 5.80
C ARG A 365 -0.37 20.58 5.31
N ALA A 366 -0.85 21.25 4.26
CA ALA A 366 -0.20 22.39 3.63
C ALA A 366 -0.55 23.70 4.37
N GLY A 367 0.19 23.97 5.45
CA GLY A 367 0.26 25.29 6.08
C GLY A 367 -0.64 25.50 7.30
N LEU A 368 -0.32 26.53 8.10
CA LEU A 368 -1.17 27.01 9.19
C LEU A 368 -2.33 27.82 8.58
N GLY A 369 -3.54 27.24 8.59
CA GLY A 369 -4.78 27.96 8.26
C GLY A 369 -5.55 27.45 7.04
N ASP A 370 -4.97 26.54 6.24
CA ASP A 370 -5.71 25.82 5.20
C ASP A 370 -5.87 24.35 5.59
N ASP A 371 -6.93 24.08 6.35
CA ASP A 371 -7.25 22.74 6.88
C ASP A 371 -7.64 21.72 5.78
N THR A 372 -7.67 22.14 4.51
CA THR A 372 -8.22 21.35 3.40
C THR A 372 -7.18 20.76 2.45
N THR A 373 -5.94 21.25 2.45
CA THR A 373 -4.96 20.85 1.42
C THR A 373 -3.87 19.92 1.95
N THR A 374 -3.85 18.69 1.44
CA THR A 374 -2.79 17.69 1.71
C THR A 374 -1.59 17.86 0.78
N SER A 375 -0.46 17.25 1.14
CA SER A 375 0.76 17.28 0.31
C SER A 375 0.66 16.33 -0.88
N PHE A 376 0.08 15.15 -0.68
CA PHE A 376 -0.31 14.23 -1.76
C PHE A 376 -1.76 14.47 -2.16
N GLY A 377 -2.10 14.23 -3.43
CA GLY A 377 -3.45 14.41 -3.95
C GLY A 377 -4.44 13.48 -3.27
N HIS A 378 -4.20 12.17 -3.37
CA HIS A 378 -5.11 11.18 -2.79
C HIS A 378 -4.39 9.97 -2.20
N ILE A 379 -4.85 9.46 -1.05
CA ILE A 379 -4.30 8.25 -0.40
C ILE A 379 -5.45 7.38 0.12
N GLU A 380 -5.55 6.14 -0.38
CA GLU A 380 -6.48 5.12 0.12
C GLU A 380 -5.77 3.82 0.51
N HIS A 381 -6.27 3.19 1.57
CA HIS A 381 -5.82 1.89 2.06
C HIS A 381 -6.99 0.92 2.12
N PHE A 382 -6.81 -0.27 1.57
CA PHE A 382 -7.76 -1.38 1.66
C PHE A 382 -7.18 -2.47 2.56
N GLY A 383 -7.87 -2.77 3.65
CA GLY A 383 -7.48 -3.80 4.63
C GLY A 383 -8.55 -4.86 4.77
N ASN A 384 -8.16 -6.15 4.79
CA ASN A 384 -9.07 -7.22 5.16
C ASN A 384 -8.88 -7.49 6.66
N ALA A 385 -9.96 -7.53 7.45
CA ALA A 385 -9.91 -7.70 8.91
C ALA A 385 -9.19 -8.98 9.35
N GLY A 386 -9.27 -10.04 8.52
CA GLY A 386 -8.60 -11.32 8.69
C GLY A 386 -7.27 -11.47 7.97
N ASP A 387 -6.75 -10.41 7.33
CA ASP A 387 -5.41 -10.41 6.76
C ASP A 387 -4.36 -10.12 7.84
N PHE A 388 -3.48 -11.09 8.06
CA PHE A 388 -2.34 -10.97 8.96
C PHE A 388 -1.52 -9.69 8.69
N VAL A 389 -1.18 -9.40 7.43
CA VAL A 389 -0.28 -8.30 7.09
C VAL A 389 -0.95 -6.95 7.34
N ALA A 390 -2.22 -6.80 6.93
CA ALA A 390 -3.00 -5.60 7.21
C ALA A 390 -3.14 -5.35 8.73
N ARG A 391 -3.41 -6.38 9.54
CA ARG A 391 -3.46 -6.29 11.00
C ARG A 391 -2.10 -6.04 11.65
N TRP A 392 -1.02 -6.48 11.03
CA TRP A 392 0.33 -6.23 11.51
C TRP A 392 0.84 -4.84 11.09
N GLY A 393 0.25 -4.24 10.06
CA GLY A 393 0.54 -2.91 9.53
C GLY A 393 -0.66 -1.96 9.65
N ALA A 394 -1.20 -1.55 8.50
CA ALA A 394 -2.12 -0.41 8.39
C ALA A 394 -3.31 -0.41 9.35
N ILE A 395 -3.99 -1.54 9.55
CA ILE A 395 -5.15 -1.61 10.45
C ILE A 395 -4.74 -1.31 11.89
N HIS A 396 -3.67 -1.94 12.38
CA HIS A 396 -3.21 -1.74 13.77
C HIS A 396 -2.67 -0.34 14.01
N PHE A 397 -1.89 0.19 13.08
CA PHE A 397 -1.33 1.53 13.26
C PHE A 397 -2.39 2.63 13.08
N LYS A 398 -3.35 2.46 12.15
CA LYS A 398 -4.47 3.41 12.02
C LYS A 398 -5.38 3.42 13.24
N ALA A 399 -5.72 2.24 13.78
CA ALA A 399 -6.52 2.12 15.01
C ALA A 399 -5.83 2.76 16.22
N LYS A 400 -4.50 2.66 16.32
CA LYS A 400 -3.74 3.37 17.36
C LYS A 400 -3.86 4.89 17.25
N VAL A 401 -3.81 5.43 16.04
CA VAL A 401 -3.98 6.89 15.83
C VAL A 401 -5.37 7.36 16.23
N SER A 402 -6.42 6.58 15.96
CA SER A 402 -7.78 6.93 16.39
C SER A 402 -7.94 6.86 17.92
N ASP A 403 -7.36 5.86 18.58
CA ASP A 403 -7.38 5.72 20.05
C ASP A 403 -6.60 6.84 20.75
N GLU A 404 -5.44 7.23 20.22
CA GLU A 404 -4.59 8.32 20.76
C GLU A 404 -5.32 9.66 20.76
N ALA A 405 -6.16 9.93 19.75
CA ALA A 405 -6.94 11.16 19.66
C ALA A 405 -8.06 11.27 20.72
N LEU A 406 -8.46 10.17 21.36
CA LEU A 406 -9.59 10.14 22.29
C LEU A 406 -9.18 10.26 23.78
N TYR A 407 -7.91 10.02 24.12
CA TYR A 407 -7.44 9.88 25.51
C TYR A 407 -6.12 10.59 25.84
N SER A 408 -5.84 11.76 25.23
CA SER A 408 -4.57 12.51 25.44
C SER A 408 -4.31 12.87 26.92
N ASP A 409 -5.35 13.27 27.67
CA ASP A 409 -5.18 13.97 28.95
C ASP A 409 -4.65 13.11 30.12
N LEU A 410 -4.89 11.79 30.12
CA LEU A 410 -4.56 10.94 31.27
C LEU A 410 -3.25 10.16 31.12
N ARG A 411 -2.76 9.94 29.89
CA ARG A 411 -1.56 9.10 29.63
C ARG A 411 -0.25 9.89 29.72
N TYR A 412 -0.29 11.19 29.44
CA TYR A 412 0.84 12.11 29.57
C TYR A 412 1.43 12.14 30.99
N ILE A 413 0.57 12.04 32.02
CA ILE A 413 0.98 12.05 33.44
C ILE A 413 1.85 10.83 33.82
N LEU A 414 1.80 9.74 33.06
CA LEU A 414 2.47 8.47 33.39
C LEU A 414 3.82 8.27 32.69
N GLY A 415 4.31 9.25 31.92
CA GLY A 415 5.68 9.22 31.36
C GLY A 415 5.97 8.06 30.40
N ARG A 416 4.94 7.47 29.79
CA ARG A 416 5.08 6.51 28.69
C ARG A 416 4.83 7.27 27.39
N ASP A 417 5.88 7.62 26.67
CA ASP A 417 5.76 8.02 25.26
C ASP A 417 5.30 6.79 24.45
N GLU A 418 3.98 6.58 24.42
CA GLU A 418 3.37 5.57 23.56
C GLU A 418 3.52 6.06 22.11
N ARG A 419 4.40 5.37 21.36
CA ARG A 419 4.53 5.35 19.90
C ARG A 419 3.60 6.33 19.16
N GLN A 420 4.00 7.57 18.94
CA GLN A 420 3.23 8.47 18.07
C GLN A 420 3.30 7.92 16.64
N ASN A 421 2.21 7.34 16.15
CA ASN A 421 2.15 6.77 14.80
C ASN A 421 1.44 7.78 13.90
N HIS A 422 2.01 8.05 12.73
CA HIS A 422 1.35 8.87 11.73
C HIS A 422 0.89 7.95 10.60
N PHE A 423 -0.42 7.79 10.45
CA PHE A 423 -1.00 6.98 9.38
C PHE A 423 -2.10 7.76 8.66
N SER A 424 -1.69 8.54 7.67
CA SER A 424 -2.56 9.36 6.82
C SER A 424 -3.21 8.56 5.69
N GLY A 425 -4.36 9.02 5.22
CA GLY A 425 -5.15 8.37 4.16
C GLY A 425 -6.41 7.69 4.68
N LEU A 426 -7.35 7.43 3.77
CA LEU A 426 -8.62 6.76 4.07
C LEU A 426 -8.37 5.24 4.15
N LEU A 427 -8.62 4.62 5.31
CA LEU A 427 -8.58 3.15 5.43
C LEU A 427 -10.00 2.60 5.36
N ILE A 428 -10.22 1.70 4.40
CA ILE A 428 -11.47 0.97 4.20
C ILE A 428 -11.20 -0.49 4.58
N GLU A 429 -11.75 -0.91 5.72
CA GLU A 429 -11.63 -2.26 6.25
C GLU A 429 -12.81 -3.13 5.83
N ASN A 430 -12.50 -4.32 5.30
CA ASN A 430 -13.47 -5.32 4.90
C ASN A 430 -13.42 -6.51 5.86
N ASP A 431 -14.54 -6.90 6.46
CA ASP A 431 -14.62 -8.03 7.40
C ASP A 431 -14.54 -9.40 6.70
N VAL A 432 -13.35 -9.71 6.16
CA VAL A 432 -13.06 -10.95 5.42
C VAL A 432 -11.61 -11.38 5.66
N LYS A 433 -11.29 -12.63 5.26
CA LYS A 433 -9.94 -13.23 5.39
C LYS A 433 -9.19 -13.27 4.07
N GLY A 434 -7.86 -13.33 4.14
CA GLY A 434 -6.98 -13.58 3.00
C GLY A 434 -6.24 -12.33 2.52
N HIS A 435 -5.07 -12.56 1.92
CA HIS A 435 -4.05 -11.54 1.68
C HIS A 435 -3.69 -11.29 0.20
N LEU A 436 -3.77 -12.33 -0.64
CA LEU A 436 -3.40 -12.24 -2.08
C LEU A 436 -4.12 -11.10 -2.82
N LEU A 437 -3.41 -10.38 -3.67
CA LEU A 437 -3.91 -9.16 -4.30
C LEU A 437 -5.07 -9.45 -5.25
N ASN A 438 -4.89 -10.33 -6.24
CA ASN A 438 -5.94 -10.58 -7.22
C ASN A 438 -7.08 -11.32 -6.55
N GLN A 439 -6.76 -12.44 -5.91
CA GLN A 439 -7.77 -13.35 -5.40
C GLN A 439 -8.51 -12.79 -4.18
N HIS A 440 -7.84 -12.28 -3.14
CA HIS A 440 -8.51 -11.90 -1.88
C HIS A 440 -8.90 -10.42 -1.78
N TYR A 441 -8.29 -9.55 -2.59
CA TYR A 441 -8.62 -8.12 -2.64
C TYR A 441 -9.41 -7.76 -3.89
N LEU A 442 -8.80 -7.83 -5.07
CA LEU A 442 -9.41 -7.29 -6.30
C LEU A 442 -10.67 -8.04 -6.71
N ASP A 443 -10.75 -9.36 -6.52
CA ASP A 443 -11.97 -10.13 -6.85
C ASP A 443 -13.17 -9.80 -5.97
N ARG A 444 -12.93 -9.30 -4.75
CA ARG A 444 -13.99 -8.89 -3.83
C ARG A 444 -14.37 -7.44 -4.01
N ILE A 445 -13.36 -6.58 -4.15
CA ILE A 445 -13.53 -5.13 -4.22
C ILE A 445 -13.98 -4.71 -5.62
N LEU A 446 -13.37 -5.29 -6.67
CA LEU A 446 -13.53 -4.93 -8.09
C LEU A 446 -13.69 -6.20 -8.95
N PRO A 447 -14.78 -6.98 -8.77
CA PRO A 447 -14.97 -8.25 -9.48
C PRO A 447 -15.05 -8.05 -10.99
N LEU A 448 -14.34 -8.90 -11.75
CA LEU A 448 -14.41 -8.87 -13.22
C LEU A 448 -15.68 -9.53 -13.78
N ASN A 449 -16.07 -9.04 -14.95
CA ASN A 449 -17.15 -9.60 -15.77
C ASN A 449 -16.82 -11.02 -16.25
N GLU A 450 -17.80 -11.69 -16.84
CA GLU A 450 -17.66 -13.09 -17.26
C GLU A 450 -16.57 -13.29 -18.32
N THR A 451 -16.28 -12.26 -19.11
CA THR A 451 -15.23 -12.27 -20.14
C THR A 451 -13.86 -11.86 -19.59
N LEU A 452 -13.77 -11.51 -18.30
CA LEU A 452 -12.56 -11.01 -17.64
C LEU A 452 -11.96 -9.75 -18.29
N THR A 453 -12.76 -8.93 -18.98
CA THR A 453 -12.28 -7.76 -19.74
C THR A 453 -12.46 -6.43 -19.02
N GLY A 454 -13.25 -6.41 -17.94
CA GLY A 454 -13.58 -5.21 -17.17
C GLY A 454 -14.33 -5.58 -15.90
N VAL A 455 -14.53 -4.62 -15.01
CA VAL A 455 -15.26 -4.78 -13.75
C VAL A 455 -16.77 -4.87 -14.01
N VAL A 456 -17.47 -5.68 -13.23
CA VAL A 456 -18.93 -5.82 -13.28
C VAL A 456 -19.62 -4.56 -12.75
N GLU A 457 -20.57 -4.04 -13.52
CA GLU A 457 -21.38 -2.89 -13.15
C GLU A 457 -22.87 -3.14 -13.46
N ASP A 458 -23.75 -2.37 -12.83
CA ASP A 458 -25.14 -2.27 -13.20
C ASP A 458 -25.31 -1.50 -14.53
N GLY A 459 -26.52 -1.51 -15.10
CA GLY A 459 -26.80 -0.80 -16.36
C GLY A 459 -26.65 0.73 -16.30
N LYS A 460 -26.29 1.30 -15.14
CA LYS A 460 -26.02 2.73 -14.94
C LYS A 460 -24.56 3.01 -14.53
N GLY A 461 -23.66 2.02 -14.63
CA GLY A 461 -22.25 2.19 -14.26
C GLY A 461 -22.01 2.26 -12.75
N ARG A 462 -22.90 1.69 -11.94
CA ARG A 462 -22.78 1.60 -10.47
C ARG A 462 -22.40 0.17 -10.08
N PRO A 463 -21.82 -0.04 -8.88
CA PRO A 463 -21.53 -1.38 -8.41
C PRO A 463 -22.82 -2.22 -8.28
N VAL A 464 -22.71 -3.52 -8.55
CA VAL A 464 -23.85 -4.43 -8.44
C VAL A 464 -24.37 -4.52 -6.99
N PRO A 465 -25.69 -4.62 -6.77
CA PRO A 465 -26.23 -4.77 -5.42
C PRO A 465 -25.63 -5.97 -4.69
N GLY A 466 -25.08 -5.73 -3.50
CA GLY A 466 -24.44 -6.75 -2.67
C GLY A 466 -22.94 -6.91 -2.89
N SER A 467 -22.31 -6.18 -3.83
CA SER A 467 -20.84 -6.12 -3.88
C SER A 467 -20.26 -5.20 -2.81
N PHE A 468 -18.99 -5.40 -2.48
CA PHE A 468 -18.23 -4.58 -1.53
C PHE A 468 -18.41 -3.07 -1.75
N MET A 469 -18.25 -2.62 -3.00
CA MET A 469 -18.36 -1.21 -3.37
C MET A 469 -19.75 -0.61 -3.08
N ASN A 470 -20.80 -1.44 -2.99
CA ASN A 470 -22.16 -1.01 -2.70
C ASN A 470 -22.52 -1.11 -1.20
N LEU A 471 -21.61 -1.56 -0.33
CA LEU A 471 -21.85 -1.63 1.11
C LEU A 471 -21.87 -0.22 1.71
N SER A 472 -22.69 -0.07 2.76
CA SER A 472 -22.76 1.17 3.53
C SER A 472 -21.61 1.22 4.53
N LEU A 473 -21.10 2.42 4.74
CA LEU A 473 -20.02 2.67 5.68
C LEU A 473 -20.51 2.63 7.12
N GLN A 474 -19.72 2.02 7.99
CA GLN A 474 -19.94 2.03 9.42
C GLN A 474 -18.75 2.72 10.12
N PRO A 475 -19.01 3.57 11.13
CA PRO A 475 -17.96 4.13 11.98
C PRO A 475 -17.30 3.03 12.82
N ASP A 476 -16.04 3.26 13.20
CA ASP A 476 -15.26 2.36 14.06
C ASP A 476 -15.78 2.34 15.52
N HIS A 477 -16.44 3.41 15.96
CA HIS A 477 -17.02 3.53 17.31
C HIS A 477 -18.48 3.95 17.29
N GLU A 478 -19.30 3.25 18.10
CA GLU A 478 -20.69 3.64 18.39
C GLU A 478 -20.69 5.00 19.11
N GLY A 479 -20.92 6.08 18.36
CA GLY A 479 -20.95 7.46 18.86
C GLY A 479 -20.07 8.46 18.09
N GLN A 480 -19.22 8.01 17.16
CA GLN A 480 -18.54 8.89 16.21
C GLN A 480 -19.41 9.11 14.97
N HIS A 481 -19.81 10.36 14.71
CA HIS A 481 -20.38 10.74 13.42
C HIS A 481 -19.26 10.86 12.38
N LEU A 482 -19.23 9.94 11.42
CA LEU A 482 -18.38 10.08 10.24
C LEU A 482 -19.01 11.10 9.28
N GLU A 483 -18.20 11.94 8.66
CA GLU A 483 -18.67 12.67 7.49
C GLU A 483 -19.03 11.69 6.38
N GLY A 484 -20.31 11.67 6.01
CA GLY A 484 -20.85 10.70 5.05
C GLY A 484 -21.33 9.39 5.67
N GLU A 485 -21.67 9.35 6.96
CA GLU A 485 -22.37 8.23 7.57
C GLU A 485 -23.61 7.82 6.74
N GLY A 486 -23.67 6.54 6.35
CA GLY A 486 -24.71 6.02 5.44
C GLY A 486 -24.38 6.08 3.94
N ASN A 487 -23.33 6.80 3.53
CA ASN A 487 -22.80 6.71 2.17
C ASN A 487 -22.31 5.29 1.86
N ARG A 488 -22.22 4.98 0.58
CA ARG A 488 -21.69 3.70 0.08
C ARG A 488 -20.22 3.84 -0.27
N VAL A 489 -19.46 2.75 -0.15
CA VAL A 489 -18.01 2.72 -0.42
C VAL A 489 -17.65 3.36 -1.77
N TYR A 490 -18.38 3.04 -2.85
CA TYR A 490 -18.08 3.55 -4.20
C TYR A 490 -18.24 5.06 -4.36
N GLN A 491 -19.01 5.71 -3.47
CA GLN A 491 -19.21 7.16 -3.51
C GLN A 491 -17.99 7.89 -2.93
N ILE A 492 -17.30 7.25 -1.99
CA ILE A 492 -16.12 7.79 -1.32
C ILE A 492 -14.85 7.38 -2.05
N SER A 493 -14.72 6.11 -2.44
CA SER A 493 -13.49 5.61 -3.06
C SER A 493 -13.26 6.26 -4.43
N ARG A 494 -12.15 6.98 -4.54
CA ARG A 494 -11.65 7.54 -5.79
C ARG A 494 -11.17 6.44 -6.73
N LEU A 495 -10.66 5.32 -6.21
CA LEU A 495 -10.23 4.18 -7.02
C LEU A 495 -11.38 3.62 -7.89
N TRP A 496 -12.59 3.53 -7.34
CA TRP A 496 -13.78 3.10 -8.09
C TRP A 496 -14.05 3.97 -9.33
N LYS A 497 -13.74 5.27 -9.25
CA LYS A 497 -13.98 6.22 -10.35
C LYS A 497 -13.10 5.96 -11.57
N TYR A 498 -12.03 5.17 -11.43
CA TYR A 498 -11.16 4.77 -12.54
C TYR A 498 -11.61 3.50 -13.27
N VAL A 499 -12.55 2.76 -12.69
CA VAL A 499 -12.96 1.46 -13.22
C VAL A 499 -13.45 1.57 -14.67
N ASN A 500 -13.10 0.58 -15.49
CA ASN A 500 -13.51 0.47 -16.89
C ASN A 500 -13.11 1.70 -17.74
N GLY A 501 -11.91 2.24 -17.53
CA GLY A 501 -11.34 3.31 -18.36
C GLY A 501 -11.76 4.72 -17.98
N ARG A 502 -12.69 4.90 -17.03
CA ARG A 502 -13.15 6.22 -16.58
C ARG A 502 -12.05 7.00 -15.87
N SER A 503 -12.18 8.32 -15.79
CA SER A 503 -11.28 9.19 -15.03
C SER A 503 -12.07 10.01 -14.01
N PRO A 504 -11.63 10.11 -12.75
CA PRO A 504 -12.28 10.98 -11.78
C PRO A 504 -12.11 12.45 -12.18
N PRO A 505 -13.06 13.32 -11.81
CA PRO A 505 -12.90 14.75 -11.97
C PRO A 505 -11.66 15.26 -11.21
N ALA A 506 -11.09 16.37 -11.69
CA ALA A 506 -10.05 17.08 -10.98
C ALA A 506 -10.54 17.44 -9.56
N GLU A 507 -9.66 17.36 -8.57
CA GLU A 507 -9.99 17.76 -7.20
C GLU A 507 -10.37 19.26 -7.19
N GLY A 508 -11.65 19.55 -7.01
CA GLY A 508 -12.19 20.91 -6.99
C GLY A 508 -13.61 21.11 -7.55
N GLU A 509 -14.16 20.22 -8.39
CA GLU A 509 -15.42 20.51 -9.10
C GLU A 509 -16.69 19.78 -8.61
N SER A 510 -16.62 18.83 -7.67
CA SER A 510 -17.85 18.19 -7.15
C SER A 510 -17.70 17.45 -5.82
N HIS A 511 -16.65 17.77 -5.07
CA HIS A 511 -16.56 17.38 -3.67
C HIS A 511 -16.43 18.67 -2.88
N HIS A 512 -17.48 19.04 -2.13
CA HIS A 512 -17.20 19.51 -0.78
C HIS A 512 -16.22 18.48 -0.24
N GLY A 513 -14.94 18.86 -0.09
CA GLY A 513 -13.95 17.98 0.51
C GLY A 513 -14.62 17.43 1.76
N MET A 514 -14.70 16.11 1.90
CA MET A 514 -15.19 15.52 3.14
C MET A 514 -14.27 16.09 4.22
N VAL A 515 -14.82 17.05 4.95
CA VAL A 515 -14.18 17.86 5.94
C VAL A 515 -13.91 16.93 7.12
N ASN A 516 -12.81 17.17 7.83
CA ASN A 516 -12.62 16.56 9.13
C ASN A 516 -13.33 17.48 10.13
N GLY A 517 -14.65 17.34 10.27
CA GLY A 517 -15.48 18.22 11.08
C GLY A 517 -16.16 17.52 12.25
N TYR A 518 -15.60 17.61 13.44
CA TYR A 518 -16.40 17.50 14.66
C TYR A 518 -17.29 18.76 14.75
N HIS A 519 -18.59 18.62 14.52
CA HIS A 519 -19.54 19.64 14.96
C HIS A 519 -19.69 19.51 16.48
N HIS A 520 -19.04 20.41 17.23
CA HIS A 520 -19.45 20.67 18.61
C HIS A 520 -20.89 21.18 18.59
N SER A 521 -21.85 20.29 18.88
CA SER A 521 -23.14 20.72 19.39
C SER A 521 -22.90 21.30 20.78
N HIS A 522 -22.83 22.62 20.87
CA HIS A 522 -22.94 23.30 22.17
C HIS A 522 -24.28 22.91 22.81
N PRO A 523 -24.28 22.39 24.05
CA PRO A 523 -25.52 22.28 24.79
C PRO A 523 -25.96 23.70 25.18
N ASN A 524 -27.18 24.07 24.80
CA ASN A 524 -27.92 25.17 25.41
C ASN A 524 -28.43 24.75 26.79
#